data_AF-A0A7V9NAL9-F1
#
_entry.id   AF-A0A7V9NAL9-F1
#
_cell.length_a   1.000
_cell.length_b   1.000
_cell.length_c   1.000
_cell.angle_alpha   90.00
_cell.angle_beta   90.00
_cell.angle_gamma   90.00
#
_symmetry.space_group_name_H-M   'P 1'
#
loop_
_entity.id
_entity.type
_entity.pdbx_description
1 polymer ?
#
loop_
_entity_poly.entity_id
_entity_poly.type
_entity_poly.pdbx_seq_one_letter_code
_entity_poly.pdbx_strand_id
1 'polypeptide(L)'
;WNAASGNSAGWQEWEVDLSDFAGQQIELSISYTSDWSVQGLGVFVDDIVGPGGQGSTSFESGMDGWTVSGSPPGSDPNPNDWVRTTGEAVGYEEGATITTPESIYMGFGFEGISSVAKRNSVMGRSMDHLLP
;
A
#
# COMPACT_ATOMS: atom_id res chain seq x y z
N TRP A 1 -8.53 0.76 21.33
CA TRP A 1 -7.95 1.94 20.65
C TRP A 1 -6.91 1.40 19.70
N ASN A 2 -7.12 1.59 18.38
CA ASN A 2 -6.28 1.01 17.33
C ASN A 2 -5.55 2.16 16.63
N ALA A 3 -4.41 2.57 17.17
CA ALA A 3 -3.59 3.62 16.57
C ALA A 3 -2.12 3.47 16.96
N ALA A 4 -1.26 4.04 16.13
CA ALA A 4 0.18 4.12 16.36
C ALA A 4 0.68 5.51 15.99
N SER A 5 1.88 5.81 16.49
CA SER A 5 2.59 7.04 16.23
C SER A 5 4.08 6.77 16.07
N GLY A 6 4.77 7.70 15.41
CA GLY A 6 6.20 7.57 15.15
C GLY A 6 6.51 6.74 13.90
N ASN A 7 7.78 6.34 13.78
CA ASN A 7 8.30 5.60 12.63
C ASN A 7 8.03 4.09 12.79
N SER A 8 7.42 3.48 11.77
CA SER A 8 7.10 2.05 11.73
C SER A 8 8.30 1.14 11.40
N ALA A 9 9.44 1.71 11.04
CA ALA A 9 10.64 1.03 10.54
C ALA A 9 10.39 0.18 9.28
N GLY A 10 9.42 0.59 8.44
CA GLY A 10 9.02 -0.09 7.22
C GLY A 10 7.54 -0.49 7.22
N TRP A 11 7.15 -1.35 6.28
CA TRP A 11 5.80 -1.92 6.24
C TRP A 11 5.54 -2.80 7.47
N GLN A 12 4.38 -2.61 8.10
CA GLN A 12 3.95 -3.38 9.27
C GLN A 12 2.55 -3.91 9.00
N GLU A 13 2.34 -5.20 9.28
CA GLU A 13 1.01 -5.81 9.21
C GLU A 13 0.18 -5.41 10.43
N TRP A 14 -1.08 -5.03 10.19
CA TRP A 14 -2.01 -4.62 11.22
C TRP A 14 -3.25 -5.48 11.18
N GLU A 15 -3.55 -6.14 12.30
CA GLU A 15 -4.79 -6.88 12.48
C GLU A 15 -5.67 -6.18 13.51
N VAL A 16 -6.92 -5.89 13.13
CA VAL A 16 -7.90 -5.26 14.00
C VAL A 16 -9.07 -6.22 14.17
N ASP A 17 -9.30 -6.67 15.41
CA ASP A 17 -10.45 -7.51 15.72
C ASP A 17 -11.74 -6.69 15.66
N LEU A 18 -12.68 -7.17 14.85
CA LEU A 18 -14.00 -6.58 14.63
C LEU A 18 -15.13 -7.51 15.10
N SER A 19 -14.84 -8.57 15.87
CA SER A 19 -15.81 -9.58 16.29
C SER A 19 -17.02 -9.00 17.03
N ASP A 20 -16.82 -7.91 17.77
CA ASP A 20 -17.89 -7.20 18.50
C ASP A 20 -18.98 -6.63 17.56
N PHE A 21 -18.67 -6.47 16.28
CA PHE A 21 -19.58 -5.97 15.25
C PHE A 21 -20.14 -7.10 14.36
N ALA A 22 -19.96 -8.37 14.73
CA ALA A 22 -20.44 -9.49 13.93
C ALA A 22 -21.96 -9.40 13.64
N GLY A 23 -22.31 -9.55 12.36
CA GLY A 23 -23.69 -9.46 11.88
C GLY A 23 -24.24 -8.03 11.71
N GLN A 24 -23.43 -7.01 12.01
CA GLN A 24 -23.80 -5.60 11.80
C GLN A 24 -23.21 -5.08 10.49
N GLN A 25 -23.86 -4.05 9.92
CA GLN A 25 -23.24 -3.22 8.89
C GLN A 25 -22.47 -2.10 9.59
N ILE A 26 -21.17 -2.03 9.32
CA ILE A 26 -20.28 -1.01 9.87
C ILE A 26 -19.55 -0.29 8.74
N GLU A 27 -19.10 0.93 9.03
CA GLU A 27 -18.16 1.68 8.19
C GLU A 27 -16.79 1.67 8.86
N LEU A 28 -15.75 1.43 8.07
CA LEU A 28 -14.36 1.53 8.52
C LEU A 28 -13.72 2.76 7.88
N SER A 29 -13.11 3.60 8.71
CA SER A 29 -12.37 4.78 8.27
C SER A 29 -10.95 4.75 8.81
N ILE A 30 -9.98 5.08 7.96
CA ILE A 30 -8.57 5.22 8.35
C ILE A 30 -8.23 6.71 8.35
N SER A 31 -7.76 7.20 9.49
CA SER A 31 -7.43 8.62 9.66
C SER A 31 -5.96 8.80 10.01
N TYR A 32 -5.32 9.74 9.34
CA TYR A 32 -4.01 10.25 9.71
C TYR A 32 -4.18 11.61 10.38
N THR A 33 -3.73 11.73 11.62
CA THR A 33 -3.86 12.96 12.41
C THR A 33 -2.49 13.40 12.89
N SER A 34 -2.12 14.63 12.58
CA SER A 34 -0.90 15.27 13.08
C SER A 34 -1.21 16.61 13.75
N ASP A 35 -0.24 17.13 14.49
CA ASP A 35 -0.25 18.56 14.83
C ASP A 35 0.10 19.41 13.60
N TRP A 36 0.17 20.73 13.80
CA TRP A 36 0.45 21.70 12.73
C TRP A 36 1.94 21.84 12.37
N SER A 37 2.83 21.06 12.97
CA SER A 37 4.27 21.16 12.74
C SER A 37 4.72 20.39 11.50
N VAL A 38 5.40 19.24 11.65
CA VAL A 38 6.05 18.52 10.55
C VAL A 38 5.41 17.16 10.37
N GLN A 39 4.96 16.88 9.14
CA GLN A 39 4.26 15.63 8.80
C GLN A 39 5.16 14.58 8.11
N GLY A 40 6.32 14.98 7.58
CA GLY A 40 7.20 14.07 6.84
C GLY A 40 6.55 13.51 5.57
N LEU A 41 6.83 12.23 5.25
CA LEU A 41 6.19 11.53 4.12
C LEU A 41 4.74 11.11 4.41
N GLY A 42 4.31 11.18 5.68
CA GLY A 42 3.00 10.70 6.11
C GLY A 42 2.96 9.20 6.31
N VAL A 43 1.80 8.60 6.02
CA VAL A 43 1.50 7.18 6.19
C VAL A 43 1.05 6.58 4.87
N PHE A 44 1.42 5.32 4.65
CA PHE A 44 1.00 4.53 3.50
C PHE A 44 0.20 3.33 4.02
N VAL A 45 -0.82 2.94 3.27
CA VAL A 45 -1.65 1.77 3.55
C VAL A 45 -1.76 0.98 2.25
N ASP A 46 -1.55 -0.32 2.35
CA ASP A 46 -1.63 -1.25 1.24
C ASP A 46 -2.12 -2.61 1.76
N ASP A 47 -2.52 -3.48 0.83
CA ASP A 47 -2.93 -4.88 1.03
C ASP A 47 -3.97 -5.06 2.15
N ILE A 48 -5.10 -4.37 2.02
CA ILE A 48 -6.19 -4.47 3.00
C ILE A 48 -7.00 -5.73 2.72
N VAL A 49 -7.22 -6.54 3.76
CA VAL A 49 -8.13 -7.69 3.73
C VAL A 49 -9.31 -7.46 4.69
N GLY A 50 -10.53 -7.51 4.15
CA GLY A 50 -11.75 -7.35 4.93
C GLY A 50 -12.12 -8.61 5.73
N PRO A 51 -12.87 -8.45 6.84
CA PRO A 51 -13.26 -9.57 7.69
C PRO A 51 -14.18 -10.55 6.95
N GLY A 52 -14.11 -11.83 7.30
CA GLY A 52 -15.06 -12.85 6.82
C GLY A 52 -15.09 -13.04 5.30
N GLY A 53 -14.03 -12.68 4.58
CA GLY A 53 -13.94 -12.80 3.13
C GLY A 53 -14.71 -11.72 2.37
N GLN A 54 -14.99 -10.57 2.99
CA GLN A 54 -15.68 -9.44 2.36
C GLN A 54 -14.89 -8.76 1.23
N GLY A 55 -13.66 -9.20 0.96
CA GLY A 55 -12.84 -8.75 -0.14
C GLY A 55 -11.47 -8.28 0.33
N SER A 56 -10.66 -7.86 -0.62
CA SER A 56 -9.36 -7.25 -0.37
C SER A 56 -9.06 -6.20 -1.44
N THR A 57 -8.13 -5.30 -1.15
CA THR A 57 -7.58 -4.36 -2.13
C THR A 57 -6.09 -4.17 -1.91
N SER A 58 -5.34 -4.19 -3.00
CA SER A 58 -3.94 -3.76 -3.05
C SER A 58 -3.80 -2.38 -3.68
N PHE A 59 -4.93 -1.70 -3.93
CA PHE A 59 -5.00 -0.43 -4.65
C PHE A 59 -4.36 -0.39 -6.06
N GLU A 60 -3.86 -1.50 -6.62
CA GLU A 60 -3.11 -1.49 -7.89
C GLU A 60 -3.96 -1.14 -9.13
N SER A 61 -5.26 -1.47 -9.09
CA SER A 61 -6.20 -1.19 -10.20
C SER A 61 -7.23 -0.12 -9.89
N GLY A 62 -7.38 0.30 -8.64
CA GLY A 62 -8.41 1.26 -8.24
C GLY A 62 -8.53 1.41 -6.73
N MET A 63 -9.69 1.89 -6.27
CA MET A 63 -10.00 2.08 -4.85
C MET A 63 -10.85 0.94 -4.26
N ASP A 64 -11.38 0.03 -5.10
CA ASP A 64 -12.12 -1.17 -4.67
C ASP A 64 -13.17 -0.93 -3.56
N GLY A 65 -13.93 0.16 -3.69
CA GLY A 65 -15.00 0.54 -2.75
C GLY A 65 -14.58 1.51 -1.65
N TRP A 66 -13.28 1.75 -1.46
CA TRP A 66 -12.79 2.81 -0.58
C TRP A 66 -13.03 4.20 -1.17
N THR A 67 -13.33 5.15 -0.30
CA THR A 67 -13.53 6.55 -0.67
C THR A 67 -12.69 7.46 0.20
N VAL A 68 -12.32 8.61 -0.35
CA VAL A 68 -11.66 9.68 0.37
C VAL A 68 -12.75 10.67 0.80
N SER A 69 -13.07 10.67 2.09
CA SER A 69 -14.27 11.33 2.62
C SER A 69 -14.14 12.85 2.77
N GLY A 70 -12.93 13.41 2.77
CA GLY A 70 -12.72 14.81 3.13
C GLY A 70 -12.76 15.05 4.64
N SER A 71 -12.85 16.33 5.02
CA SER A 71 -13.02 16.71 6.42
C SER A 71 -14.43 16.37 6.92
N PRO A 72 -14.59 15.99 8.20
CA PRO A 72 -15.91 15.72 8.77
C PRO A 72 -16.84 16.94 8.71
N PRO A 73 -18.17 16.74 8.58
CA PRO A 73 -19.15 17.84 8.57
C PRO A 73 -18.97 18.81 9.73
N GLY A 74 -18.89 20.11 9.42
CA GLY A 74 -18.68 21.18 10.41
C GLY A 74 -17.22 21.49 10.74
N SER A 75 -16.26 20.79 10.12
CA SER A 75 -14.84 21.10 10.22
C SER A 75 -14.36 21.95 9.05
N ASP A 76 -13.25 22.67 9.23
CA ASP A 76 -12.53 23.29 8.12
C ASP A 76 -12.06 22.20 7.12
N PRO A 77 -11.84 22.54 5.83
CA PRO A 77 -11.30 21.59 4.85
C PRO A 77 -9.93 21.05 5.26
N ASN A 78 -9.68 19.76 5.00
CA ASN A 78 -8.35 19.19 5.22
C ASN A 78 -7.34 19.86 4.27
N PRO A 79 -6.15 20.28 4.75
CA PRO A 79 -5.09 20.81 3.88
C PRO A 79 -4.55 19.79 2.87
N ASN A 80 -4.67 18.50 3.19
CA ASN A 80 -4.33 17.35 2.36
C ASN A 80 -5.32 16.21 2.63
N ASP A 81 -5.36 15.20 1.76
CA ASP A 81 -6.18 14.01 1.96
C ASP A 81 -5.47 12.78 1.39
N TRP A 82 -6.05 11.60 1.59
CA TRP A 82 -5.56 10.37 1.01
C TRP A 82 -5.50 10.47 -0.52
N VAL A 83 -4.38 10.04 -1.09
CA VAL A 83 -4.19 9.95 -2.53
C VAL A 83 -3.73 8.53 -2.86
N ARG A 84 -4.41 7.90 -3.81
CA ARG A 84 -3.94 6.64 -4.39
C ARG A 84 -2.75 6.92 -5.28
N THR A 85 -1.60 6.35 -4.93
CA THR A 85 -0.39 6.41 -5.75
C THR A 85 -0.16 5.07 -6.44
N THR A 86 0.39 5.11 -7.66
CA THR A 86 0.83 3.91 -8.39
C THR A 86 2.22 4.16 -8.94
N GLY A 87 3.22 3.42 -8.45
CA GLY A 87 4.57 3.42 -9.00
C GLY A 87 5.39 4.69 -8.80
N GLU A 88 4.84 5.78 -8.25
CA GLU A 88 5.57 7.00 -7.90
C GLU A 88 5.07 7.57 -6.56
N ALA A 89 5.17 6.81 -5.49
CA ALA A 89 4.89 7.38 -4.17
C ALA A 89 5.95 8.45 -3.87
N VAL A 90 5.49 9.66 -3.55
CA VAL A 90 6.30 10.75 -2.98
C VAL A 90 7.61 11.10 -3.74
N GLY A 91 7.60 10.94 -5.07
CA GLY A 91 8.64 11.46 -5.97
C GLY A 91 9.77 10.49 -6.31
N TYR A 92 9.59 9.19 -6.10
CA TYR A 92 10.49 8.15 -6.57
C TYR A 92 9.73 6.96 -7.14
N GLU A 93 10.29 6.33 -8.17
CA GLU A 93 9.73 5.12 -8.74
C GLU A 93 9.85 3.95 -7.74
N GLU A 94 8.72 3.46 -7.26
CA GLU A 94 8.67 2.30 -6.39
C GLU A 94 8.48 1.03 -7.22
N GLY A 95 9.19 -0.03 -6.84
CA GLY A 95 9.08 -1.30 -7.54
C GLY A 95 9.67 -2.44 -6.73
N ALA A 96 9.12 -3.64 -6.94
CA ALA A 96 9.63 -4.87 -6.32
C ALA A 96 11.01 -5.29 -6.86
N THR A 97 11.55 -4.56 -7.84
CA THR A 97 12.84 -4.81 -8.48
C THR A 97 13.52 -3.50 -8.82
N ILE A 98 14.79 -3.36 -8.41
CA ILE A 98 15.66 -2.23 -8.76
C ILE A 98 16.64 -2.70 -9.82
N THR A 99 16.80 -1.91 -10.88
CA THR A 99 17.80 -2.20 -11.92
C THR A 99 18.82 -1.07 -12.02
N THR A 100 20.06 -1.43 -12.28
CA THR A 100 21.10 -0.53 -12.78
C THR A 100 21.54 -1.05 -14.15
N PRO A 101 22.38 -0.34 -14.93
CA PRO A 101 22.84 -0.85 -16.22
C PRO A 101 23.45 -2.25 -16.17
N GLU A 102 23.99 -2.67 -15.02
CA GLU A 102 24.71 -3.95 -14.88
C GLU A 102 24.17 -4.84 -13.75
N SER A 103 23.07 -4.46 -13.10
CA SER A 103 22.54 -5.25 -11.98
C SER A 103 21.01 -5.24 -11.90
N ILE A 104 20.48 -6.32 -11.36
CA ILE A 104 19.08 -6.48 -11.01
C ILE A 104 19.03 -6.96 -9.56
N TYR A 105 18.33 -6.22 -8.72
CA TYR A 105 18.05 -6.59 -7.34
C TYR A 105 16.54 -6.74 -7.16
N MET A 106 16.09 -7.94 -6.82
CA MET A 106 14.68 -8.22 -6.51
C MET A 106 14.50 -8.20 -5.00
N GLY A 107 13.48 -7.51 -4.50
CA GLY A 107 13.13 -7.51 -3.08
C GLY A 107 12.54 -8.84 -2.59
N PHE A 108 12.36 -9.80 -3.49
CA PHE A 108 11.78 -11.12 -3.25
C PHE A 108 12.59 -12.19 -3.98
N GLY A 109 12.47 -13.44 -3.55
CA GLY A 109 13.11 -14.56 -4.21
C GLY A 109 12.41 -14.93 -5.53
N PHE A 110 13.19 -15.22 -6.57
CA PHE A 110 12.69 -15.52 -7.91
C PHE A 110 11.71 -16.71 -7.94
N GLU A 111 11.81 -17.61 -6.97
CA GLU A 111 10.90 -18.73 -6.72
C GLU A 111 9.47 -18.31 -6.36
N GLY A 112 9.28 -17.11 -5.81
CA GLY A 112 7.97 -16.56 -5.43
C GLY A 112 7.09 -16.20 -6.62
N ILE A 113 7.64 -16.19 -7.85
CA ILE A 113 6.87 -15.89 -9.06
C ILE A 113 5.97 -17.10 -9.38
N SER A 114 4.66 -16.85 -9.33
CA SER A 114 3.61 -17.89 -9.23
C SER A 114 3.48 -18.85 -10.42
N SER A 115 4.11 -18.60 -11.57
CA SER A 115 4.08 -19.52 -12.70
C SER A 115 5.40 -19.63 -13.46
N VAL A 116 5.64 -20.79 -14.08
CA VAL A 116 6.81 -21.03 -14.94
C VAL A 116 6.83 -20.04 -16.11
N ALA A 117 5.67 -19.75 -16.71
CA ALA A 117 5.58 -18.78 -17.80
C ALA A 117 6.00 -17.37 -17.35
N LYS A 118 5.54 -16.92 -16.17
CA LYS A 118 5.94 -15.64 -15.59
C LYS A 118 7.43 -15.62 -15.24
N ARG A 119 7.95 -16.70 -14.65
CA ARG A 119 9.39 -16.85 -14.37
C ARG A 119 10.23 -16.77 -15.64
N ASN A 120 9.88 -17.51 -16.69
CA ASN A 120 10.60 -17.47 -17.95
C ASN A 120 10.56 -16.06 -18.59
N SER A 121 9.43 -15.37 -18.50
CA SER A 121 9.31 -13.98 -18.97
C SER A 121 10.18 -13.02 -18.17
N VAL A 122 10.23 -13.13 -16.84
CA VAL A 122 11.13 -12.31 -16.02
C VAL A 122 12.59 -12.64 -16.33
N MET A 123 12.97 -13.91 -16.38
CA MET A 123 14.34 -14.34 -16.70
C MET A 123 14.77 -13.82 -18.07
N GLY A 124 13.92 -13.94 -19.10
CA GLY A 124 14.22 -13.42 -20.44
C GLY A 124 14.54 -11.93 -20.41
N ARG A 125 13.66 -11.12 -19.80
CA ARG A 125 13.89 -9.67 -19.64
C ARG A 125 15.13 -9.36 -18.82
N SER A 126 15.43 -10.15 -17.79
CA SER A 126 16.65 -9.98 -16.99
C SER A 126 17.91 -10.24 -17.80
N MET A 127 17.92 -11.28 -18.63
CA MET A 127 19.06 -11.59 -19.50
C MET A 127 19.22 -10.54 -20.59
N ASP A 128 18.14 -10.11 -21.24
CA ASP A 128 18.15 -9.05 -22.25
C ASP A 128 18.68 -7.72 -21.68
N HIS A 129 18.38 -7.43 -20.41
CA HIS A 129 18.87 -6.24 -19.71
C HIS A 129 20.36 -6.33 -19.35
N LEU A 130 20.82 -7.49 -18.87
CA LEU A 130 22.18 -7.67 -18.36
C LEU A 130 23.20 -8.04 -19.43
N LEU A 131 22.77 -8.62 -20.55
CA LEU A 131 23.61 -9.09 -21.64
C LEU A 131 23.22 -8.35 -22.93
N PRO A 132 23.77 -7.15 -23.17
CA PRO A 132 23.52 -6.40 -24.41
C PRO A 132 24.04 -7.12 -25.66
#